data_AF-A0A959PI30-F1
#
_entry.id   AF-A0A959PI30-F1
#
_cell.length_a   1.000
_cell.length_b   1.000
_cell.length_c   1.000
_cell.angle_alpha   90.00
_cell.angle_beta   90.00
_cell.angle_gamma   90.00
#
_symmetry.space_group_name_H-M   'P 1'
#
loop_
_entity.id
_entity.type
_entity.pdbx_description
1 polymer ?
#
loop_
_entity_poly.entity_id
_entity_poly.type
_entity_poly.pdbx_seq_one_letter_code
_entity_poly.pdbx_strand_id
1 'polypeptide(L)'
;METEKNERELQWLHHQPERLIETYQPVIEIIVTSFIKKGVFHHKDKMDHIQEINLQLLEKKLGKIKEHFNHSVQLRTYFSKVVYNACLEIFRKQHVSLVSESDDFLSNTRDTNFDPHQQLALKEETIRLRGCLMALPKLRLKATLCLKAIARVPFVNKDIEFLDTPKTVTEIAGIRNNLFSDYGDLLNKDIFDLLAALFNKMEQKDMDGDSLRKWTNQLLDRFIFILNGDPPHAAYSRETLKTLLQYYFSEENC
;
A
#
# COMPACT_ATOMS: atom_id res chain seq x y z
N MET A 1 25.44 -19.62 31.65
CA MET A 1 25.66 -19.49 30.21
C MET A 1 24.80 -18.41 29.53
N GLU A 2 23.45 -18.49 29.51
CA GLU A 2 22.64 -17.41 28.89
C GLU A 2 22.66 -16.09 29.69
N THR A 3 22.65 -16.17 31.02
CA THR A 3 22.70 -14.99 31.91
C THR A 3 24.03 -14.23 31.79
N GLU A 4 25.16 -14.95 31.84
CA GLU A 4 26.51 -14.38 31.67
C GLU A 4 26.70 -13.75 30.28
N LYS A 5 26.05 -14.32 29.25
CA LYS A 5 26.07 -13.76 27.91
C LYS A 5 25.32 -12.42 27.85
N ASN A 6 24.13 -12.35 28.44
CA ASN A 6 23.34 -11.11 28.48
C ASN A 6 24.04 -10.01 29.31
N GLU A 7 24.70 -10.37 30.41
CA GLU A 7 25.51 -9.43 31.21
C GLU A 7 26.68 -8.85 30.40
N ARG A 8 27.39 -9.69 29.63
CA ARG A 8 28.48 -9.26 28.76
C ARG A 8 27.99 -8.34 27.62
N GLU A 9 26.83 -8.63 27.05
CA GLU A 9 26.22 -7.79 26.02
C GLU A 9 25.79 -6.43 26.59
N LEU A 10 25.32 -6.39 27.85
CA LEU A 10 25.02 -5.14 28.54
C LEU A 10 26.28 -4.30 28.80
N GLN A 11 27.40 -4.94 29.16
CA GLN A 11 28.69 -4.24 29.26
C GLN A 11 29.10 -3.59 27.94
N TRP A 12 28.89 -4.28 26.82
CA TRP A 12 29.16 -3.72 25.48
C TRP A 12 28.25 -2.53 25.17
N LEU A 13 26.96 -2.59 25.52
CA LEU A 13 26.05 -1.45 25.34
C LEU A 13 26.56 -0.18 26.05
N HIS A 14 27.17 -0.31 27.23
CA HIS A 14 27.64 0.84 27.99
C HIS A 14 29.03 1.34 27.60
N HIS A 15 29.93 0.43 27.21
CA HIS A 15 31.36 0.73 27.07
C HIS A 15 31.92 0.53 25.66
N GLN A 16 31.28 -0.29 24.82
CA GLN A 16 31.75 -0.65 23.47
C GLN A 16 30.57 -0.87 22.49
N PRO A 17 29.78 0.18 22.19
CA PRO A 17 28.56 0.07 21.38
C PRO A 17 28.81 -0.48 19.96
N GLU A 18 29.92 -0.10 19.34
CA GLU A 18 30.39 -0.65 18.06
C GLU A 18 30.50 -2.18 18.08
N ARG A 19 31.09 -2.74 19.15
CA ARG A 19 31.24 -4.19 19.31
C ARG A 19 29.90 -4.90 19.50
N LEU A 20 28.95 -4.22 20.15
CA LEU A 20 27.58 -4.71 20.26
C LEU A 20 26.97 -4.83 18.85
N ILE A 21 27.04 -3.77 18.04
CA ILE A 21 26.49 -3.79 16.68
C ILE A 21 27.13 -4.88 15.82
N GLU A 22 28.46 -5.03 15.85
CA GLU A 22 29.16 -6.10 15.14
C GLU A 22 28.62 -7.48 15.53
N THR A 23 28.45 -7.72 16.83
CA THR A 23 27.92 -8.99 17.35
C THR A 23 26.47 -9.23 16.90
N TYR A 24 25.70 -8.14 16.77
CA TYR A 24 24.30 -8.18 16.39
C TYR A 24 24.03 -8.10 14.87
N GLN A 25 25.07 -8.02 14.02
CA GLN A 25 24.91 -8.01 12.55
C GLN A 25 24.04 -9.16 12.01
N PRO A 26 24.20 -10.43 12.46
CA PRO A 26 23.35 -11.52 11.98
C PRO A 26 21.86 -11.29 12.30
N VAL A 27 21.55 -10.62 13.41
CA VAL A 27 20.16 -10.27 13.78
C VAL A 27 19.62 -9.21 12.83
N ILE A 28 20.42 -8.21 12.49
CA ILE A 28 20.06 -7.17 11.52
C ILE A 28 19.79 -7.79 10.15
N GLU A 29 20.69 -8.64 9.66
CA GLU A 29 20.55 -9.31 8.38
C GLU A 29 19.30 -10.19 8.28
N ILE A 30 18.99 -10.96 9.33
CA ILE A 30 17.79 -11.79 9.41
C ILE A 30 16.54 -10.92 9.31
N ILE A 31 16.49 -9.81 10.05
CA ILE A 31 15.34 -8.92 10.04
C ILE A 31 15.18 -8.26 8.67
N VAL A 32 16.24 -7.69 8.09
CA VAL A 32 16.19 -7.08 6.74
C VAL A 32 15.74 -8.10 5.70
N THR A 33 16.29 -9.32 5.76
CA THR A 33 15.91 -10.41 4.84
C THR A 33 14.44 -10.80 5.01
N SER A 34 13.88 -10.73 6.23
CA SER A 34 12.45 -10.94 6.45
C SER A 34 11.57 -9.85 5.81
N PHE A 35 12.07 -8.61 5.72
CA PHE A 35 11.39 -7.51 5.02
C PHE A 35 11.48 -7.66 3.50
N ILE A 36 12.64 -8.11 2.98
CA ILE A 36 12.80 -8.44 1.56
C ILE A 36 11.84 -9.57 1.16
N LYS A 37 11.76 -10.65 1.96
CA LYS A 37 10.82 -11.75 1.71
C LYS A 37 9.35 -11.31 1.72
N LYS A 38 9.02 -10.24 2.44
CA LYS A 38 7.68 -9.64 2.47
C LYS A 38 7.44 -8.63 1.33
N GLY A 39 8.43 -8.39 0.48
CA GLY A 39 8.37 -7.41 -0.60
C GLY A 39 8.45 -5.95 -0.13
N VAL A 40 8.85 -5.69 1.12
CA VAL A 40 8.95 -4.33 1.67
C VAL A 40 10.22 -3.63 1.18
N PHE A 41 11.30 -4.40 0.96
CA PHE A 41 12.57 -3.94 0.44
C PHE A 41 12.97 -4.74 -0.80
N HIS A 42 13.67 -4.11 -1.74
CA HIS A 42 14.24 -4.83 -2.86
C HIS A 42 15.48 -5.61 -2.44
N HIS A 43 15.69 -6.79 -3.05
CA HIS A 43 16.86 -7.62 -2.76
C HIS A 43 18.18 -6.93 -3.13
N LYS A 44 18.18 -6.10 -4.19
CA LYS A 44 19.37 -5.37 -4.66
C LYS A 44 19.89 -4.38 -3.61
N ASP A 45 18.97 -3.79 -2.86
CA ASP A 45 19.25 -2.72 -1.90
C ASP A 45 19.49 -3.28 -0.49
N LYS A 46 19.63 -4.60 -0.34
CA LYS A 46 19.80 -5.27 0.96
C LYS A 46 20.94 -4.63 1.77
N MET A 47 22.09 -4.40 1.13
CA MET A 47 23.27 -3.85 1.80
C MET A 47 23.08 -2.40 2.20
N ASP A 48 22.43 -1.61 1.36
CA ASP A 48 22.11 -0.21 1.65
C ASP A 48 21.18 -0.10 2.85
N HIS A 49 20.15 -0.95 2.92
CA HIS A 49 19.25 -1.01 4.08
C HIS A 49 19.98 -1.43 5.36
N ILE A 50 20.89 -2.39 5.29
CA ILE A 50 21.71 -2.79 6.46
C ILE A 50 22.58 -1.61 6.91
N GLN A 51 23.22 -0.90 5.98
CA GLN A 51 24.06 0.25 6.29
C GLN A 51 23.26 1.40 6.91
N GLU A 52 22.09 1.74 6.37
CA GLU A 52 21.20 2.76 6.91
C GLU A 52 20.71 2.38 8.32
N ILE A 53 20.38 1.10 8.57
CA ILE A 53 20.02 0.64 9.91
C ILE A 53 21.19 0.78 10.87
N ASN A 54 22.40 0.39 10.46
CA ASN A 54 23.61 0.55 11.27
C ASN A 54 23.85 2.02 11.64
N LEU A 55 23.68 2.94 10.69
CA LEU A 55 23.79 4.37 10.92
C LEU A 55 22.75 4.86 11.93
N GLN A 56 21.48 4.49 11.76
CA GLN A 56 20.42 4.88 12.70
C GLN A 56 20.63 4.30 14.11
N LEU A 57 21.17 3.08 14.21
CA LEU A 57 21.50 2.47 15.49
C LEU A 57 22.60 3.26 16.20
N LEU A 58 23.71 3.53 15.51
CA LEU A 58 24.85 4.27 16.03
C LEU A 58 24.48 5.69 16.44
N GLU A 59 23.77 6.43 15.59
CA GLU A 59 23.52 7.85 15.80
C GLU A 59 22.37 8.14 16.77
N LYS A 60 21.31 7.33 16.74
CA LYS A 60 20.00 7.74 17.30
C LYS A 60 19.38 6.76 18.28
N LYS A 61 19.64 5.46 18.13
CA LYS A 61 18.89 4.43 18.87
C LYS A 61 19.68 3.81 20.02
N LEU A 62 21.00 3.67 19.92
CA LEU A 62 21.81 3.09 21.00
C LEU A 62 21.76 3.89 22.31
N GLY A 63 21.82 5.23 22.23
CA GLY A 63 21.65 6.08 23.42
C GLY A 63 20.30 5.84 24.10
N LYS A 64 19.23 5.73 23.31
CA LYS A 64 17.87 5.44 23.82
C LYS A 64 17.74 4.03 24.40
N ILE A 65 18.40 3.04 23.80
CA ILE A 65 18.45 1.68 24.35
C ILE A 65 19.12 1.72 25.73
N LYS A 66 20.24 2.43 25.87
CA LYS A 66 20.96 2.58 27.14
C LYS A 66 20.12 3.25 28.23
N GLU A 67 19.27 4.21 27.88
CA GLU A 67 18.43 4.94 28.83
C GLU A 67 17.14 4.19 29.21
N HIS A 68 16.52 3.48 28.26
CA HIS A 68 15.17 2.93 28.44
C HIS A 68 15.12 1.40 28.62
N PHE A 69 16.23 0.69 28.47
CA PHE A 69 16.25 -0.75 28.67
C PHE A 69 16.11 -1.09 30.15
N ASN A 70 15.01 -1.74 30.52
CA ASN A 70 14.63 -2.01 31.91
C ASN A 70 14.89 -3.46 32.37
N HIS A 71 15.70 -4.23 31.63
CA HIS A 71 16.03 -5.64 31.90
C HIS A 71 14.83 -6.61 31.95
N SER A 72 13.62 -6.20 31.56
CA SER A 72 12.44 -7.08 31.56
C SER A 72 12.50 -8.21 30.54
N VAL A 73 13.36 -8.08 29.52
CA VAL A 73 13.60 -9.06 28.46
C VAL A 73 15.09 -9.14 28.16
N GLN A 74 15.54 -10.20 27.46
CA GLN A 74 16.91 -10.27 26.97
C GLN A 74 17.23 -9.10 26.03
N LEU A 75 18.46 -8.57 26.10
CA LEU A 75 18.89 -7.44 25.28
C LEU A 75 18.72 -7.75 23.78
N ARG A 76 18.98 -9.00 23.38
CA ARG A 76 18.76 -9.47 22.01
C ARG A 76 17.33 -9.30 21.51
N THR A 77 16.35 -9.62 22.35
CA THR A 77 14.92 -9.50 22.01
C THR A 77 14.54 -8.03 21.85
N TYR A 78 15.00 -7.20 22.78
CA TYR A 78 14.78 -5.76 22.72
C TYR A 78 15.44 -5.14 21.48
N PHE A 79 16.71 -5.48 21.23
CA PHE A 79 17.46 -5.03 20.05
C PHE A 79 16.78 -5.43 18.74
N SER A 80 16.30 -6.68 18.64
CA SER A 80 15.55 -7.14 17.46
C SER A 80 14.32 -6.27 17.20
N LYS A 81 13.61 -5.86 18.26
CA LYS A 81 12.45 -4.96 18.12
C LYS A 81 12.87 -3.55 17.66
N VAL A 82 13.99 -3.04 18.17
CA VAL A 82 14.54 -1.75 17.74
C VAL A 82 14.93 -1.76 16.27
N VAL A 83 15.62 -2.81 15.82
CA VAL A 83 15.98 -3.01 14.41
C VAL A 83 14.73 -3.11 13.53
N TYR A 84 13.75 -3.91 13.95
CA TYR A 84 12.48 -4.02 13.23
C TYR A 84 11.78 -2.66 13.07
N ASN A 85 11.76 -1.84 14.13
CA ASN A 85 11.20 -0.50 14.07
C ASN A 85 12.02 0.44 13.18
N ALA A 86 13.36 0.30 13.14
CA ALA A 86 14.21 1.04 12.22
C ALA A 86 13.88 0.71 10.76
N CYS A 87 13.68 -0.57 10.41
CA CYS A 87 13.21 -0.97 9.08
C CYS A 87 11.88 -0.28 8.72
N LEU A 88 10.92 -0.23 9.66
CA LEU A 88 9.65 0.47 9.44
C LEU A 88 9.82 1.97 9.26
N GLU A 89 10.74 2.60 9.97
CA GLU A 89 11.04 4.03 9.81
C GLU A 89 11.65 4.33 8.44
N ILE A 90 12.59 3.49 7.97
CA ILE A 90 13.18 3.61 6.62
C ILE A 90 12.09 3.47 5.57
N PHE A 91 11.27 2.42 5.67
CA PHE A 91 10.14 2.20 4.76
C PHE A 91 9.18 3.39 4.75
N ARG A 92 8.80 3.92 5.91
CA ARG A 92 7.94 5.10 6.01
C ARG A 92 8.58 6.33 5.41
N LYS A 93 9.86 6.58 5.62
CA LYS A 93 10.56 7.73 5.02
C LYS A 93 10.61 7.64 3.50
N GLN A 94 10.91 6.45 2.97
CA GLN A 94 10.86 6.21 1.54
C GLN A 94 9.46 6.45 0.98
N HIS A 95 8.41 5.96 1.66
CA HIS A 95 7.03 6.21 1.25
C HIS A 95 6.54 7.65 1.45
N VAL A 96 6.96 8.36 2.49
CA VAL A 96 6.59 9.76 2.72
C VAL A 96 7.31 10.69 1.74
N SER A 97 8.56 10.39 1.38
CA SER A 97 9.27 11.11 0.32
C SER A 97 8.61 10.86 -1.04
N LEU A 98 8.17 9.62 -1.31
CA LEU A 98 7.39 9.30 -2.50
C LEU A 98 6.01 10.00 -2.53
N VAL A 99 5.35 10.18 -1.37
CA VAL A 99 4.05 10.88 -1.30
C VAL A 99 4.20 12.40 -1.45
N SER A 100 5.27 12.98 -0.92
CA SER A 100 5.54 14.42 -1.08
C SER A 100 6.09 14.78 -2.46
N GLU A 101 6.72 13.82 -3.16
CA GLU A 101 7.06 13.97 -4.57
C GLU A 101 5.88 13.61 -5.49
N SER A 102 4.99 12.67 -5.13
CA SER A 102 3.90 12.22 -6.01
C SER A 102 2.79 13.23 -6.23
N ASP A 103 2.51 14.13 -5.28
CA ASP A 103 1.49 15.18 -5.47
C ASP A 103 1.95 16.27 -6.46
N ASP A 104 3.26 16.56 -6.51
CA ASP A 104 3.86 17.45 -7.54
C ASP A 104 4.23 16.71 -8.83
N PHE A 105 4.54 15.40 -8.77
CA PHE A 105 4.84 14.61 -9.96
C PHE A 105 3.58 14.38 -10.80
N LEU A 106 2.43 14.09 -10.18
CA LEU A 106 1.20 13.78 -10.91
C LEU A 106 0.44 15.02 -11.40
N SER A 107 0.62 16.17 -10.76
CA SER A 107 -0.01 17.42 -11.21
C SER A 107 0.78 18.11 -12.33
N ASN A 108 2.09 17.85 -12.47
CA ASN A 108 2.95 18.47 -13.49
C ASN A 108 3.53 17.55 -14.58
N THR A 109 3.36 16.22 -14.52
CA THR A 109 3.80 15.33 -15.61
C THR A 109 2.65 14.66 -16.36
N ARG A 110 2.00 15.44 -17.24
CA ARG A 110 1.60 14.91 -18.56
C ARG A 110 2.83 14.72 -19.47
N ASP A 111 4.01 14.43 -18.89
CA ASP A 111 5.20 14.14 -19.66
C ASP A 111 5.09 12.70 -20.17
N THR A 112 4.77 12.62 -21.44
CA THR A 112 4.74 11.44 -22.31
C THR A 112 6.09 10.72 -22.46
N ASN A 113 7.04 10.90 -21.54
CA ASN A 113 8.43 10.44 -21.65
C ASN A 113 8.72 9.20 -20.79
N PHE A 114 7.76 8.28 -20.68
CA PHE A 114 8.12 6.91 -20.32
C PHE A 114 9.01 6.35 -21.43
N ASP A 115 10.16 5.76 -21.06
CA ASP A 115 10.96 4.95 -21.99
C ASP A 115 10.07 3.84 -22.59
N PRO A 116 10.20 3.51 -23.88
CA PRO A 116 9.51 2.38 -24.51
C PRO A 116 9.37 1.11 -23.64
N HIS A 117 10.39 0.76 -22.85
CA HIS A 117 10.30 -0.39 -21.95
C HIS A 117 9.31 -0.18 -20.78
N GLN A 118 9.23 1.03 -20.22
CA GLN A 118 8.28 1.37 -19.17
C GLN A 118 6.85 1.42 -19.71
N GLN A 119 6.65 1.96 -20.91
CA GLN A 119 5.33 1.95 -21.57
C GLN A 119 4.85 0.53 -21.83
N LEU A 120 5.75 -0.34 -22.29
CA LEU A 120 5.44 -1.75 -22.50
C LEU A 120 5.06 -2.44 -21.18
N ALA A 121 5.82 -2.21 -20.10
CA ALA A 121 5.51 -2.77 -18.79
C ALA A 121 4.14 -2.28 -18.26
N LEU A 122 3.84 -0.98 -18.35
CA LEU A 122 2.54 -0.44 -17.96
C LEU A 122 1.39 -1.02 -18.80
N LYS A 123 1.62 -1.22 -20.11
CA LYS A 123 0.65 -1.84 -20.99
C LYS A 123 0.40 -3.31 -20.62
N GLU A 124 1.43 -4.06 -20.28
CA GLU A 124 1.28 -5.43 -19.80
C GLU A 124 0.49 -5.47 -18.48
N GLU A 125 0.78 -4.58 -17.54
CA GLU A 125 0.07 -4.52 -16.25
C GLU A 125 -1.40 -4.11 -16.41
N THR A 126 -1.71 -3.17 -17.29
CA THR A 126 -3.11 -2.81 -17.61
C THR A 126 -3.86 -3.95 -18.30
N ILE A 127 -3.21 -4.75 -19.16
CA ILE A 127 -3.80 -5.96 -19.75
C ILE A 127 -4.12 -6.99 -18.66
N ARG A 128 -3.22 -7.19 -17.69
CA ARG A 128 -3.43 -8.11 -16.57
C ARG A 128 -4.57 -7.66 -15.67
N LEU A 129 -4.64 -6.37 -15.35
CA LEU A 129 -5.74 -5.77 -14.60
C LEU A 129 -7.08 -5.93 -15.35
N ARG A 130 -7.10 -5.67 -16.66
CA ARG A 130 -8.28 -5.91 -17.50
C ARG A 130 -8.71 -7.37 -17.46
N GLY A 131 -7.78 -8.31 -17.49
CA GLY A 131 -8.05 -9.75 -17.30
C GLY A 131 -8.76 -10.03 -15.97
N CYS A 132 -8.30 -9.41 -14.88
CA CYS A 132 -8.94 -9.54 -13.56
C CYS A 132 -10.39 -9.01 -13.57
N LEU A 133 -10.64 -7.86 -14.22
CA LEU A 133 -11.99 -7.29 -14.37
C LEU A 133 -12.90 -8.16 -15.25
N MET A 134 -12.36 -8.72 -16.34
CA MET A 134 -13.11 -9.61 -17.24
C MET A 134 -13.51 -10.93 -16.57
N ALA A 135 -12.76 -11.39 -15.56
CA ALA A 135 -13.10 -12.57 -14.77
C ALA A 135 -14.34 -12.39 -13.87
N LEU A 136 -14.97 -11.20 -13.85
CA LEU A 136 -16.13 -10.87 -13.02
C LEU A 136 -17.38 -10.54 -13.86
N PRO A 137 -17.83 -11.39 -14.80
CA PRO A 137 -18.84 -11.00 -15.78
C PRO A 137 -20.15 -10.49 -15.16
N LYS A 138 -20.65 -11.16 -14.11
CA LYS A 138 -21.92 -10.78 -13.43
C LYS A 138 -21.79 -9.54 -12.55
N LEU A 139 -20.58 -9.25 -12.07
CA LEU A 139 -20.31 -8.18 -11.10
C LEU A 139 -19.49 -7.05 -11.72
N ARG A 140 -19.25 -7.08 -13.03
CA ARG A 140 -18.31 -6.19 -13.72
C ARG A 140 -18.64 -4.74 -13.46
N LEU A 141 -19.88 -4.35 -13.70
CA LEU A 141 -20.33 -2.96 -13.52
C LEU A 141 -20.16 -2.51 -12.06
N LYS A 142 -20.63 -3.32 -11.10
CA LYS A 142 -20.48 -3.03 -9.67
C LYS A 142 -19.01 -2.91 -9.25
N ALA A 143 -18.18 -3.84 -9.70
CA ALA A 143 -16.75 -3.85 -9.46
C ALA A 143 -16.09 -2.59 -10.04
N THR A 144 -16.36 -2.25 -11.30
CA THR A 144 -15.82 -1.06 -11.96
C THR A 144 -16.13 0.20 -11.17
N LEU A 145 -17.40 0.47 -10.83
CA LEU A 145 -17.77 1.69 -10.10
C LEU A 145 -17.12 1.75 -8.70
N CYS A 146 -17.10 0.62 -7.98
CA CYS A 146 -16.48 0.59 -6.65
C CYS A 146 -14.95 0.75 -6.71
N LEU A 147 -14.30 0.17 -7.72
CA LEU A 147 -12.86 0.31 -7.93
C LEU A 147 -12.50 1.74 -8.39
N LYS A 148 -13.36 2.38 -9.17
CA LYS A 148 -13.21 3.79 -9.56
C LYS A 148 -13.31 4.70 -8.34
N ALA A 149 -14.31 4.46 -7.47
CA ALA A 149 -14.50 5.17 -6.21
C ALA A 149 -13.33 5.00 -5.23
N ILE A 150 -12.83 3.78 -5.02
CA ILE A 150 -11.70 3.55 -4.09
C ILE A 150 -10.38 4.13 -4.62
N ALA A 151 -10.24 4.26 -5.94
CA ALA A 151 -9.12 4.90 -6.62
C ALA A 151 -9.29 6.42 -6.77
N ARG A 152 -10.41 6.99 -6.30
CA ARG A 152 -10.73 8.43 -6.40
C ARG A 152 -10.69 8.98 -7.83
N VAL A 153 -11.14 8.19 -8.80
CA VAL A 153 -11.22 8.63 -10.20
C VAL A 153 -12.60 9.25 -10.44
N PRO A 154 -12.69 10.48 -10.99
CA PRO A 154 -13.95 11.08 -11.40
C PRO A 154 -14.76 10.20 -12.34
N PHE A 155 -16.06 10.08 -12.06
CA PHE A 155 -16.99 9.32 -12.88
C PHE A 155 -17.32 10.13 -14.14
N VAL A 156 -17.63 9.41 -15.22
CA VAL A 156 -18.08 9.96 -16.50
C VAL A 156 -19.44 9.38 -16.86
N ASN A 157 -20.15 10.02 -17.79
CA ASN A 157 -21.49 9.56 -18.19
C ASN A 157 -21.52 8.10 -18.64
N LYS A 158 -20.50 7.64 -19.38
CA LYS A 158 -20.38 6.24 -19.85
C LYS A 158 -20.39 5.22 -18.71
N ASP A 159 -19.94 5.58 -17.51
CA ASP A 159 -19.90 4.64 -16.38
C ASP A 159 -21.29 4.27 -15.88
N ILE A 160 -22.24 5.20 -15.99
CA ILE A 160 -23.55 5.10 -15.36
C ILE A 160 -24.72 5.16 -16.35
N GLU A 161 -24.47 5.32 -17.65
CA GLU A 161 -25.51 5.46 -18.67
C GLU A 161 -26.49 4.28 -18.68
N PHE A 162 -25.98 3.05 -18.53
CA PHE A 162 -26.80 1.83 -18.47
C PHE A 162 -27.58 1.69 -17.17
N LEU A 163 -27.29 2.54 -16.18
CA LEU A 163 -27.94 2.58 -14.88
C LEU A 163 -28.92 3.73 -14.76
N ASP A 164 -28.99 4.64 -15.73
CA ASP A 164 -29.89 5.80 -15.71
C ASP A 164 -31.31 5.36 -16.16
N THR A 165 -32.09 4.87 -15.20
CA THR A 165 -33.46 4.41 -15.41
C THR A 165 -34.42 5.18 -14.51
N PRO A 166 -35.74 5.19 -14.76
CA PRO A 166 -36.70 5.83 -13.87
C PRO A 166 -36.64 5.34 -12.41
N LYS A 167 -36.15 4.12 -12.18
CA LYS A 167 -35.99 3.51 -10.85
C LYS A 167 -34.78 4.02 -10.06
N THR A 168 -33.78 4.58 -10.75
CA THR A 168 -32.45 4.90 -10.22
C THR A 168 -32.07 6.37 -10.44
N VAL A 169 -32.96 7.16 -11.07
CA VAL A 169 -32.71 8.56 -11.46
C VAL A 169 -32.25 9.43 -10.30
N THR A 170 -32.81 9.22 -9.10
CA THR A 170 -32.47 9.99 -7.90
C THR A 170 -31.05 9.67 -7.41
N GLU A 171 -30.70 8.39 -7.35
CA GLU A 171 -29.37 7.93 -6.94
C GLU A 171 -28.30 8.34 -7.97
N ILE A 172 -28.64 8.27 -9.25
CA ILE A 172 -27.79 8.71 -10.36
C ILE A 172 -27.52 10.21 -10.31
N ALA A 173 -28.54 11.03 -10.01
CA ALA A 173 -28.35 12.47 -9.80
C ALA A 173 -27.42 12.75 -8.61
N GLY A 174 -27.56 12.00 -7.50
CA GLY A 174 -26.65 12.08 -6.36
C GLY A 174 -25.20 11.76 -6.73
N ILE A 175 -24.98 10.70 -7.53
CA ILE A 175 -23.65 10.35 -8.03
C ILE A 175 -23.09 11.42 -8.97
N ARG A 176 -23.89 11.94 -9.90
CA ARG A 176 -23.45 13.02 -10.81
C ARG A 176 -23.02 14.27 -10.06
N ASN A 177 -23.77 14.67 -9.03
CA ASN A 177 -23.48 15.89 -8.28
C ASN A 177 -22.24 15.78 -7.39
N ASN A 178 -21.85 14.57 -6.97
CA ASN A 178 -20.78 14.37 -5.99
C ASN A 178 -19.54 13.69 -6.54
N LEU A 179 -19.67 12.86 -7.59
CA LEU A 179 -18.59 11.96 -8.04
C LEU A 179 -18.09 12.24 -9.47
N PHE A 180 -18.63 13.24 -10.18
CA PHE A 180 -18.19 13.58 -11.55
C PHE A 180 -17.08 14.63 -11.60
N SER A 181 -16.90 15.39 -10.52
CA SER A 181 -15.77 16.31 -10.34
C SER A 181 -14.70 15.65 -9.49
N ASP A 182 -13.62 16.37 -9.17
CA ASP A 182 -12.77 15.97 -8.05
C ASP A 182 -13.61 15.90 -6.77
N TYR A 183 -13.44 14.81 -6.02
CA TYR A 183 -14.12 14.51 -4.76
C TYR A 183 -13.14 13.99 -3.71
N GLY A 184 -11.87 14.40 -3.77
CA GLY A 184 -10.84 14.06 -2.77
C GLY A 184 -11.29 14.35 -1.32
N ASP A 185 -12.05 15.42 -1.11
CA ASP A 185 -12.52 15.86 0.21
C ASP A 185 -13.65 15.01 0.79
N LEU A 186 -14.35 14.21 -0.02
CA LEU A 186 -15.43 13.36 0.47
C LEU A 186 -14.87 12.19 1.30
N LEU A 187 -15.56 11.86 2.39
CA LEU A 187 -15.20 10.67 3.16
C LEU A 187 -15.56 9.42 2.36
N ASN A 188 -14.76 8.35 2.54
CA ASN A 188 -15.08 7.06 1.93
C ASN A 188 -16.49 6.58 2.31
N LYS A 189 -16.94 6.87 3.53
CA LYS A 189 -18.29 6.53 3.96
C LYS A 189 -19.35 7.11 3.02
N ASP A 190 -19.29 8.42 2.75
CA ASP A 190 -20.29 9.12 1.96
C ASP A 190 -20.31 8.63 0.50
N ILE A 191 -19.12 8.38 -0.07
CA ILE A 191 -18.99 7.83 -1.43
C ILE A 191 -19.63 6.45 -1.52
N PHE A 192 -19.34 5.58 -0.56
CA PHE A 192 -19.88 4.22 -0.56
C PHE A 192 -21.36 4.17 -0.20
N ASP A 193 -21.87 5.11 0.60
CA ASP A 193 -23.30 5.25 0.87
C ASP A 193 -24.07 5.63 -0.41
N LEU A 194 -23.53 6.54 -1.25
CA LEU A 194 -24.12 6.86 -2.56
C LEU A 194 -24.17 5.64 -3.49
N LEU A 195 -23.08 4.88 -3.58
CA LEU A 195 -23.03 3.68 -4.41
C LEU A 195 -23.92 2.56 -3.87
N ALA A 196 -23.99 2.39 -2.54
CA ALA A 196 -24.85 1.39 -1.91
C ALA A 196 -26.32 1.67 -2.19
N ALA A 197 -26.75 2.93 -2.10
CA ALA A 197 -28.12 3.33 -2.46
C ALA A 197 -28.46 2.92 -3.90
N LEU A 198 -27.57 3.19 -4.87
CA LEU A 198 -27.76 2.78 -6.26
C LEU A 198 -27.88 1.25 -6.40
N PHE A 199 -26.96 0.49 -5.83
CA PHE A 199 -26.98 -0.97 -5.96
C PHE A 199 -28.16 -1.62 -5.23
N ASN A 200 -28.63 -1.04 -4.13
CA ASN A 200 -29.82 -1.52 -3.43
C ASN A 200 -31.07 -1.44 -4.33
N LYS A 201 -31.21 -0.35 -5.11
CA LYS A 201 -32.30 -0.22 -6.09
C LYS A 201 -32.20 -1.23 -7.23
N MET A 202 -31.00 -1.46 -7.73
CA MET A 202 -30.76 -2.38 -8.84
C MET A 202 -30.91 -3.85 -8.46
N GLU A 203 -30.31 -4.24 -7.32
CA GLU A 203 -30.21 -5.63 -6.89
C GLU A 203 -31.35 -6.06 -5.96
N GLN A 204 -32.23 -5.12 -5.55
CA GLN A 204 -33.28 -5.34 -4.54
C GLN A 204 -32.70 -5.91 -3.23
N LYS A 205 -31.61 -5.29 -2.77
CA LYS A 205 -30.93 -5.65 -1.52
C LYS A 205 -30.92 -4.46 -0.58
N ASP A 206 -30.58 -4.74 0.67
CA ASP A 206 -30.36 -3.74 1.70
C ASP A 206 -28.94 -3.87 2.23
N MET A 207 -28.03 -3.15 1.60
CA MET A 207 -26.60 -3.12 1.92
C MET A 207 -26.21 -1.71 2.30
N ASP A 208 -25.46 -1.56 3.39
CA ASP A 208 -24.89 -0.27 3.79
C ASP A 208 -23.57 0.01 3.04
N GLY A 209 -23.12 1.27 3.07
CA GLY A 209 -21.87 1.68 2.43
C GLY A 209 -20.64 0.96 3.01
N ASP A 210 -20.63 0.64 4.30
CA ASP A 210 -19.49 -0.06 4.92
C ASP A 210 -19.34 -1.51 4.41
N SER A 211 -20.46 -2.21 4.22
CA SER A 211 -20.52 -3.55 3.65
C SER A 211 -20.04 -3.55 2.21
N LEU A 212 -20.46 -2.56 1.42
CA LEU A 212 -19.99 -2.39 0.05
C LEU A 212 -18.48 -2.10 0.02
N ARG A 213 -17.99 -1.21 0.89
CA ARG A 213 -16.56 -0.90 1.05
C ARG A 213 -15.74 -2.13 1.43
N LYS A 214 -16.22 -2.94 2.37
CA LYS A 214 -15.57 -4.21 2.76
C LYS A 214 -15.51 -5.19 1.60
N TRP A 215 -16.59 -5.33 0.84
CA TRP A 215 -16.60 -6.13 -0.37
C TRP A 215 -15.59 -5.64 -1.41
N THR A 216 -15.47 -4.32 -1.61
CA THR A 216 -14.46 -3.73 -2.50
C THR A 216 -13.03 -3.98 -2.01
N ASN A 217 -12.77 -3.92 -0.70
CA ASN A 217 -11.45 -4.25 -0.15
C ASN A 217 -11.10 -5.73 -0.36
N GLN A 218 -12.05 -6.64 -0.18
CA GLN A 218 -11.84 -8.06 -0.49
C GLN A 218 -11.55 -8.27 -1.98
N LEU A 219 -12.20 -7.49 -2.85
CA LEU A 219 -11.95 -7.52 -4.28
C LEU A 219 -10.53 -7.02 -4.62
N LEU A 220 -10.07 -5.94 -3.99
CA LEU A 220 -8.68 -5.46 -4.13
C LEU A 220 -7.68 -6.52 -3.67
N ASP A 221 -7.90 -7.14 -2.51
CA ASP A 221 -7.00 -8.17 -1.98
C ASP A 221 -6.92 -9.37 -2.94
N ARG A 222 -8.05 -9.74 -3.57
CA ARG A 222 -8.07 -10.77 -4.61
C ARG A 222 -7.29 -10.35 -5.86
N PHE A 223 -7.42 -9.11 -6.30
CA PHE A 223 -6.66 -8.60 -7.47
C PHE A 223 -5.17 -8.58 -7.18
N ILE A 224 -4.77 -8.12 -5.99
CA ILE A 224 -3.37 -8.16 -5.53
C ILE A 224 -2.83 -9.59 -5.56
N PHE A 225 -3.59 -10.56 -5.05
CA PHE A 225 -3.20 -11.96 -5.07
C PHE A 225 -2.97 -12.47 -6.52
N ILE A 226 -3.89 -12.19 -7.44
CA ILE A 226 -3.78 -12.61 -8.84
C ILE A 226 -2.60 -11.91 -9.55
N LEU A 227 -2.43 -10.61 -9.33
CA LEU A 227 -1.39 -9.81 -9.98
C LEU A 227 0.00 -10.08 -9.40
N ASN A 228 0.11 -10.49 -8.14
CA ASN A 228 1.38 -10.95 -7.59
C ASN A 228 1.71 -12.37 -8.07
N GLY A 229 0.70 -13.21 -8.27
CA GLY A 229 0.84 -14.60 -8.69
C GLY A 229 1.33 -15.54 -7.58
N ASP A 230 1.41 -16.82 -7.95
CA ASP A 230 1.89 -17.90 -7.09
C ASP A 230 2.80 -18.85 -7.90
N PRO A 231 4.14 -18.79 -7.74
CA PRO A 231 4.88 -17.97 -6.78
C PRO A 231 4.86 -16.46 -7.11
N PRO A 232 5.05 -15.57 -6.11
CA PRO A 232 5.03 -14.12 -6.33
C PRO A 232 6.12 -13.64 -7.29
N HIS A 233 5.70 -12.95 -8.35
CA HIS A 233 6.58 -12.31 -9.35
C HIS A 233 6.41 -10.79 -9.43
N ALA A 234 5.38 -10.25 -8.77
CA ALA A 234 5.18 -8.82 -8.55
C ALA A 234 4.99 -8.51 -7.05
N ALA A 235 4.99 -7.22 -6.70
CA ALA A 235 4.87 -6.72 -5.33
C ALA A 235 3.74 -5.69 -5.18
N TYR A 236 2.57 -5.99 -5.77
CA TYR A 236 1.38 -5.18 -5.59
C TYR A 236 0.97 -5.09 -4.13
N SER A 237 0.69 -3.86 -3.72
CA SER A 237 0.05 -3.47 -2.48
C SER A 237 -1.27 -2.78 -2.82
N ARG A 238 -2.08 -2.45 -1.81
CA ARG A 238 -3.32 -1.69 -2.03
C ARG A 238 -3.07 -0.33 -2.65
N GLU A 239 -1.99 0.34 -2.29
CA GLU A 239 -1.67 1.66 -2.85
C GLU A 239 -1.18 1.55 -4.29
N THR A 240 -0.27 0.63 -4.60
CA THR A 240 0.20 0.47 -5.98
C THR A 240 -0.91 -0.02 -6.92
N LEU A 241 -1.85 -0.83 -6.43
CA LEU A 241 -3.04 -1.20 -7.20
C LEU A 241 -3.99 -0.01 -7.43
N LYS A 242 -4.19 0.87 -6.44
CA LYS A 242 -4.97 2.10 -6.65
C LYS A 242 -4.34 2.99 -7.71
N THR A 243 -3.02 3.16 -7.70
CA THR A 243 -2.30 3.91 -8.74
C THR A 243 -2.50 3.29 -10.12
N LEU A 244 -2.41 1.96 -10.24
CA LEU A 244 -2.68 1.27 -11.49
C LEU A 244 -4.14 1.45 -11.96
N LEU A 245 -5.10 1.43 -11.02
CA LEU A 245 -6.52 1.69 -11.32
C LEU A 245 -6.74 3.12 -11.80
N GLN A 246 -6.08 4.11 -11.18
CA GLN A 246 -6.13 5.51 -11.62
C GLN A 246 -5.66 5.63 -13.07
N TYR A 247 -4.48 5.07 -13.38
CA TYR A 247 -3.93 5.04 -14.73
C TYR A 247 -4.86 4.32 -15.72
N TYR A 248 -5.37 3.15 -15.33
CA TYR A 248 -6.28 2.36 -16.17
C TYR A 248 -7.55 3.12 -16.54
N PHE A 249 -8.20 3.77 -15.56
CA PHE A 249 -9.43 4.49 -15.80
C PHE A 249 -9.21 5.86 -16.45
N SER A 250 -8.06 6.51 -16.26
CA SER A 250 -7.74 7.73 -17.00
C SER A 250 -7.59 7.44 -18.50
N GLU A 251 -6.97 6.32 -18.86
CA GLU A 251 -6.83 5.88 -20.26
C GLU A 251 -8.18 5.48 -20.90
N GLU A 252 -9.11 4.87 -20.14
CA GLU A 252 -10.44 4.52 -20.68
C GLU A 252 -11.39 5.73 -20.83
N ASN A 253 -11.16 6.81 -20.08
CA ASN A 253 -11.99 8.02 -20.16
C ASN A 253 -11.56 8.98 -21.29
N CYS A 254 -10.34 8.83 -21.81
CA CYS A 254 -9.84 9.54 -23.01
C CYS A 254 -10.43 8.94 -24.29
#